data_AF-A0A381X097-F1
#
_entry.id   AF-A0A381X097-F1
#
_cell.length_a   1.000
_cell.length_b   1.000
_cell.length_c   1.000
_cell.angle_alpha   90.00
_cell.angle_beta   90.00
_cell.angle_gamma   90.00
#
_symmetry.space_group_name_H-M   'P 1'
#
loop_
_entity.id
_entity.type
_entity.pdbx_description
1 polymer ?
#
loop_
_entity_poly.entity_id
_entity_poly.type
_entity_poly.pdbx_seq_one_letter_code
_entity_poly.pdbx_strand_id
1 'polypeptide(L)'
;ELMYVGEYFAGIGSNDMGTDLGPRISVINLEGKVLARIGRQSYGEQSGRFFSPHGIAVDSKGDIYVAEVSWSDYGSKMEPPRELRSMQKLVKVS
;
A
#
# COMPACT_ATOMS: atom_id res chain seq x y z
N GLU A 1 -7.56 12.27 -16.72
CA GLU A 1 -8.04 11.21 -15.80
C GLU A 1 -6.88 10.72 -14.95
N LEU A 2 -7.16 9.99 -13.86
CA LEU A 2 -6.14 9.49 -12.93
C LEU A 2 -6.20 7.96 -12.88
N MET A 3 -5.03 7.35 -12.77
CA MET A 3 -4.85 5.94 -12.44
C MET A 3 -4.25 5.82 -11.05
N TYR A 4 -4.72 4.83 -10.29
CA TYR A 4 -4.22 4.50 -8.96
C TYR A 4 -3.60 3.10 -9.01
N VAL A 5 -2.33 3.01 -8.67
CA VAL A 5 -1.57 1.75 -8.75
C VAL A 5 -1.15 1.36 -7.35
N GLY A 6 -1.62 0.20 -6.88
CA GLY A 6 -1.04 -0.47 -5.73
C GLY A 6 0.30 -1.07 -6.15
N GLU A 7 1.38 -0.57 -5.57
CA GLU A 7 2.72 -1.10 -5.81
C GLU A 7 3.08 -2.08 -4.71
N TYR A 8 3.35 -3.31 -5.13
CA TYR A 8 3.94 -4.31 -4.25
C TYR A 8 5.43 -4.03 -4.02
N PHE A 9 5.92 -4.43 -2.86
CA PHE A 9 7.25 -4.11 -2.34
C PHE A 9 8.40 -4.67 -3.21
N ALA A 10 9.52 -3.95 -3.27
CA ALA A 10 10.79 -4.45 -3.80
C ALA A 10 11.46 -5.43 -2.81
N GLY A 11 10.85 -6.60 -2.62
CA GLY A 11 11.17 -7.56 -1.56
C GLY A 11 12.34 -8.48 -1.81
N ILE A 12 13.54 -8.03 -1.47
CA ILE A 12 14.56 -8.88 -0.85
C ILE A 12 14.75 -8.44 0.61
N GLY A 13 15.03 -9.38 1.52
CA GLY A 13 15.04 -9.12 2.97
C GLY A 13 15.92 -7.96 3.42
N SER A 14 16.94 -7.58 2.62
CA SER A 14 17.81 -6.43 2.88
C SER A 14 17.14 -5.05 2.76
N ASN A 15 15.93 -4.97 2.22
CA ASN A 15 15.23 -3.71 1.94
C ASN A 15 14.14 -3.38 2.99
N ASP A 16 13.98 -4.20 4.02
CA ASP A 16 12.93 -4.07 5.04
C ASP A 16 12.95 -2.73 5.81
N MET A 17 14.10 -2.05 5.85
CA MET A 17 14.30 -0.73 6.45
C MET A 17 14.38 0.41 5.40
N GLY A 18 14.31 0.09 4.11
CA GLY A 18 14.40 1.07 3.03
C GLY A 18 13.18 1.99 2.96
N THR A 19 13.41 3.27 2.67
CA THR A 19 12.34 4.22 2.33
C THR A 19 12.20 4.34 0.82
N ASP A 20 11.01 4.72 0.35
CA ASP A 20 10.69 4.99 -1.05
C ASP A 20 10.76 3.75 -1.98
N LEU A 21 10.72 2.55 -1.41
CA LEU A 21 10.73 1.26 -2.13
C LEU A 21 9.36 0.55 -2.19
N GLY A 22 8.32 1.17 -1.61
CA GLY A 22 7.02 0.54 -1.39
C GLY A 22 7.03 -0.37 -0.15
N PRO A 23 5.95 -1.10 0.11
CA PRO A 23 4.67 -1.09 -0.60
C PRO A 23 3.97 0.28 -0.48
N ARG A 24 3.26 0.71 -1.53
CA ARG A 24 2.68 2.07 -1.63
C ARG A 24 1.55 2.17 -2.64
N ILE A 25 0.95 3.35 -2.75
CA ILE A 25 0.04 3.73 -3.84
C ILE A 25 0.71 4.82 -4.69
N SER A 26 0.76 4.64 -6.00
CA SER A 26 1.10 5.70 -6.96
C SER A 26 -0.16 6.24 -7.62
N VAL A 27 -0.24 7.58 -7.71
CA VAL A 27 -1.24 8.29 -8.50
C VAL A 27 -0.56 8.78 -9.78
N ILE A 28 -1.08 8.36 -10.93
CA ILE A 28 -0.43 8.55 -12.23
C ILE A 28 -1.47 9.15 -13.20
N ASN A 29 -1.06 10.05 -14.09
CA ASN A 29 -1.93 10.47 -15.20
C ASN A 29 -1.89 9.46 -16.36
N LEU A 30 -2.73 9.67 -17.39
CA LEU A 30 -2.79 8.79 -18.56
C LEU A 30 -1.52 8.82 -19.42
N GLU A 31 -0.71 9.86 -19.26
CA GLU A 31 0.60 9.99 -19.93
C GLU A 31 1.73 9.26 -19.17
N GLY A 32 1.43 8.58 -18.07
CA GLY A 32 2.40 7.81 -17.28
C GLY A 32 3.24 8.65 -16.31
N LYS A 33 2.96 9.95 -16.17
CA LYS A 33 3.61 10.83 -15.19
C LYS A 33 3.08 10.53 -13.79
N VAL A 34 3.99 10.21 -12.88
CA VAL A 34 3.68 10.09 -11.44
C VAL A 34 3.38 11.47 -10.87
N LEU A 35 2.17 11.63 -10.33
CA LEU A 35 1.70 12.86 -9.71
C LEU A 35 1.89 12.86 -8.19
N ALA A 36 1.69 11.71 -7.55
CA ALA A 36 1.86 11.54 -6.12
C ALA A 36 2.16 10.08 -5.74
N ARG A 37 2.76 9.89 -4.57
CA ARG A 37 2.97 8.59 -3.93
C ARG A 37 2.53 8.65 -2.47
N ILE A 38 1.75 7.65 -2.05
CA ILE A 38 1.26 7.50 -0.68
C ILE A 38 1.90 6.24 -0.10
N GLY A 39 2.68 6.38 0.97
CA GLY A 39 3.50 5.31 1.51
C GLY A 39 4.97 5.50 1.13
N ARG A 40 5.74 6.02 2.09
CA ARG A 40 7.18 6.27 1.95
C ARG A 40 8.03 5.29 2.75
N GLN A 41 7.49 4.77 3.84
CA GLN A 41 8.19 3.78 4.66
C GLN A 41 7.99 2.38 4.07
N SER A 42 8.81 1.45 4.53
CA SER A 42 8.62 0.01 4.30
C SER A 42 7.27 -0.49 4.86
N TYR A 43 6.98 -1.76 4.64
CA TYR A 43 5.70 -2.37 5.01
C TYR A 43 5.40 -2.29 6.51
N GLY A 44 4.13 -2.21 6.93
CA GLY A 44 3.79 -2.24 8.36
C GLY A 44 2.38 -1.79 8.70
N GLU A 45 2.05 -1.86 9.99
CA GLU A 45 0.68 -1.61 10.52
C GLU A 45 0.37 -0.14 10.80
N GLN A 46 1.41 0.70 10.93
CA GLN A 46 1.20 2.11 11.26
C GLN A 46 0.44 2.84 10.13
N SER A 47 -0.28 3.90 10.48
CA SER A 47 -1.02 4.73 9.52
C SER A 47 -0.11 5.19 8.37
N GLY A 48 -0.57 5.01 7.13
CA GLY A 48 0.19 5.36 5.93
C GLY A 48 1.25 4.33 5.50
N ARG A 49 1.37 3.19 6.21
CA ARG A 49 2.12 2.01 5.78
C ARG A 49 1.16 0.95 5.23
N PHE A 50 1.70 0.06 4.40
CA PHE A 50 0.98 -1.00 3.69
C PHE A 50 1.70 -2.34 3.90
N PHE A 51 1.07 -3.45 3.55
CA PHE A 51 1.67 -4.78 3.48
C PHE A 51 1.76 -5.21 2.02
N SER A 52 0.66 -5.69 1.45
CA SER A 52 0.63 -6.25 0.09
C SER A 52 -0.62 -5.78 -0.64
N PRO A 53 -0.67 -4.53 -1.14
CA PRO A 53 -1.82 -4.01 -1.86
C PRO A 53 -2.14 -4.84 -3.11
N HIS A 54 -3.38 -5.34 -3.23
CA HIS A 54 -3.84 -6.12 -4.39
C HIS A 54 -5.21 -5.66 -4.93
N GLY A 55 -6.07 -5.09 -4.08
CA GLY A 55 -7.30 -4.45 -4.52
C GLY A 55 -7.23 -2.94 -4.27
N ILE A 56 -7.71 -2.15 -5.23
CA ILE A 56 -7.84 -0.70 -5.06
C ILE A 56 -9.13 -0.20 -5.70
N ALA A 57 -9.83 0.68 -5.00
CA ALA A 57 -11.00 1.38 -5.50
C ALA A 57 -10.98 2.83 -5.02
N VAL A 58 -11.58 3.73 -5.80
CA VAL A 58 -11.71 5.14 -5.45
C VAL A 58 -13.17 5.53 -5.55
N ASP A 59 -13.69 6.19 -4.52
CA ASP A 59 -15.08 6.65 -4.52
C ASP A 59 -15.25 8.06 -5.12
N SER A 60 -16.49 8.54 -5.20
CA SER A 60 -16.80 9.85 -5.76
C SER A 60 -16.28 11.03 -4.94
N LYS A 61 -15.84 10.81 -3.69
CA LYS A 61 -15.19 11.83 -2.85
C LYS A 61 -13.67 11.85 -3.07
N GLY A 62 -13.14 10.87 -3.79
CA GLY A 62 -11.71 10.67 -3.97
C GLY A 62 -11.05 9.94 -2.81
N ASP A 63 -11.83 9.31 -1.93
CA ASP A 63 -11.27 8.43 -0.90
C ASP A 63 -10.79 7.14 -1.56
N ILE A 64 -9.65 6.61 -1.09
CA ILE A 64 -9.02 5.41 -1.64
C ILE A 64 -9.24 4.24 -0.69
N TYR A 65 -9.72 3.13 -1.20
CA TYR A 65 -9.91 1.87 -0.48
C TYR A 65 -8.90 0.87 -1.00
N VAL A 66 -8.11 0.30 -0.10
CA VAL A 66 -7.05 -0.66 -0.43
C VAL A 66 -7.32 -1.97 0.28
N ALA A 67 -7.36 -3.06 -0.47
CA ALA A 67 -7.36 -4.42 0.05
C ALA A 67 -5.94 -4.99 -0.03
N GLU A 68 -5.49 -5.60 1.07
CA GLU A 68 -4.13 -6.05 1.29
C GLU A 68 -4.12 -7.54 1.62
N VAL A 69 -3.16 -8.29 1.09
CA VAL A 69 -3.00 -9.72 1.35
C VAL A 69 -2.01 -9.95 2.50
N SER A 70 -2.30 -9.35 3.66
CA SER A 70 -1.37 -9.31 4.80
C SER A 70 -1.24 -10.63 5.55
N TRP A 71 -2.28 -11.47 5.59
CA TRP A 71 -2.22 -12.79 6.24
C TRP A 71 -1.22 -13.72 5.56
N SER A 72 -1.43 -14.05 4.27
CA SER A 72 -0.58 -15.05 3.62
C SER A 72 0.85 -14.57 3.39
N ASP A 73 1.05 -13.25 3.27
CA ASP A 73 2.36 -12.69 2.98
C ASP A 73 3.19 -12.42 4.25
N TYR A 74 2.53 -12.09 5.37
CA TYR A 74 3.19 -11.77 6.63
C TYR A 74 2.61 -12.54 7.82
N GLY A 75 1.32 -12.37 8.12
CA GLY A 75 0.70 -12.83 9.38
C GLY A 75 0.85 -14.32 9.67
N SER A 76 0.75 -15.17 8.64
CA SER A 76 0.91 -16.63 8.74
C SER A 76 2.35 -17.08 9.00
N LYS A 77 3.34 -16.21 8.76
CA LYS A 77 4.79 -16.46 8.92
C LYS A 77 5.34 -15.84 10.21
N MET A 78 4.53 -15.11 10.98
CA MET A 78 4.92 -14.56 12.28
C MET A 78 4.92 -15.65 13.36
N GLU A 79 5.65 -15.40 14.45
CA GLU A 79 5.68 -16.29 15.62
C GLU A 79 5.25 -15.54 16.89
N PRO A 80 4.04 -15.80 17.45
CA PRO A 80 3.01 -16.68 16.89
C PRO A 80 2.33 -16.06 15.65
N PRO A 81 1.70 -16.88 14.78
CA PRO A 81 0.92 -16.37 13.66
C PRO A 81 -0.21 -15.46 14.15
N ARG A 82 -0.45 -14.36 13.45
CA ARG A 82 -1.54 -13.43 13.79
C ARG A 82 -2.13 -12.75 12.58
N GLU A 83 -3.42 -12.42 12.68
CA GLU A 83 -4.09 -11.62 11.67
C GLU A 83 -3.54 -10.18 11.68
N LEU A 84 -3.34 -9.65 10.49
CA LEU A 84 -2.90 -8.28 10.25
C LEU A 84 -4.01 -7.53 9.51
N ARG A 85 -4.00 -6.20 9.57
CA ARG A 85 -4.94 -5.39 8.79
C ARG A 85 -4.87 -5.79 7.32
N SER A 86 -6.01 -6.15 6.73
CA SER A 86 -6.15 -6.55 5.32
C SER A 86 -6.94 -5.55 4.49
N MET A 87 -7.41 -4.46 5.10
CA MET A 87 -8.10 -3.38 4.41
C MET A 87 -7.82 -2.03 5.08
N GLN A 88 -7.60 -0.99 4.27
CA GLN A 88 -7.52 0.38 4.75
C GLN A 88 -8.24 1.37 3.84
N LYS A 89 -8.84 2.38 4.46
CA LYS A 89 -9.43 3.55 3.79
C LYS A 89 -8.53 4.76 4.01
N LEU A 90 -8.16 5.44 2.93
CA LEU A 90 -7.45 6.71 2.95
C LEU A 90 -8.43 7.82 2.58
N VAL A 91 -8.60 8.77 3.50
CA VAL A 91 -9.54 9.88 3.33
C VAL A 91 -8.82 11.03 2.64
N LYS A 92 -9.42 11.59 1.59
CA LYS A 92 -8.92 12.81 0.96
C LYS A 92 -9.20 14.01 1.88
N VAL A 93 -8.15 14.75 2.25
CA VAL A 93 -8.25 15.86 3.23
C VAL A 93 -8.28 17.27 2.62
N SER A 94 -7.96 17.43 1.33
CA SER A 94 -8.09 18.69 0.57
C SER A 94 -7.87 18.42 -0.92
#